data_AF-A0AAV4K1Q7-F1
#
_entry.id   AF-A0AAV4K1Q7-F1
#
_cell.length_a   1.000
_cell.length_b   1.000
_cell.length_c   1.000
_cell.angle_alpha   90.00
_cell.angle_beta   90.00
_cell.angle_gamma   90.00
#
_symmetry.space_group_name_H-M   'P 1'
#
loop_
_entity.id
_entity.type
_entity.pdbx_description
1 polymer ?
#
loop_
_entity_poly.entity_id
_entity_poly.type
_entity_poly.pdbx_seq_one_letter_code
_entity_poly.pdbx_strand_id
1 'polypeptide(L)'
;MYMLAFSSCFRYFNCSKPDVPNWRLSPAYERFETECRFPEVFDSVKNECTTHKQATCVGISKADKFECDYMYKRCWRQPCMSCYERAVNCEQLPDGYHAHTGRPNSPYYVRCEDGYTVEYLTCKQPKIIFSATRRECVHYYSV
;
A
#
# COMPACT_ATOMS: atom_id res chain seq x y z
N MET A 1 29.30 1.85 -15.06
CA MET A 1 28.67 1.42 -13.79
C MET A 1 27.18 1.66 -13.95
N TYR A 2 26.44 0.63 -14.35
CA TYR A 2 25.01 0.77 -14.64
C TYR A 2 24.27 0.84 -13.31
N MET A 3 23.80 2.03 -12.92
CA MET A 3 22.74 2.15 -11.93
C MET A 3 21.53 1.43 -12.53
N LEU A 4 21.18 0.27 -11.99
CA LEU A 4 19.88 -0.32 -12.26
C LEU A 4 18.85 0.69 -11.77
N ALA A 5 18.21 1.38 -12.71
CA ALA A 5 17.06 2.21 -12.43
C ALA A 5 16.02 1.29 -11.80
N PHE A 6 15.83 1.40 -10.49
CA PHE A 6 14.71 0.76 -9.82
C PHE A 6 13.44 1.19 -10.55
N SER A 7 12.53 0.26 -10.82
CA SER A 7 11.24 0.61 -11.41
C SER A 7 10.28 1.24 -10.38
N SER A 8 10.65 1.28 -9.09
CA SER A 8 9.77 1.78 -8.02
C SER A 8 10.51 2.43 -6.84
N CYS A 9 9.94 3.52 -6.31
CA CYS A 9 10.50 4.36 -5.22
C CYS A 9 10.53 3.72 -3.83
N PHE A 10 9.85 2.60 -3.65
CA PHE A 10 9.74 1.92 -2.37
C PHE A 10 10.73 0.77 -2.21
N ARG A 11 11.58 0.52 -3.22
CA ARG A 11 12.62 -0.50 -3.16
C ARG A 11 14.02 0.09 -3.21
N TYR A 12 14.93 -0.55 -2.49
CA TYR A 12 16.32 -0.13 -2.37
C TYR A 12 17.23 -1.33 -2.03
N PHE A 13 18.53 -1.17 -2.25
CA PHE A 13 19.53 -2.15 -1.81
C PHE A 13 20.04 -1.80 -0.40
N ASN A 14 19.95 -2.76 0.51
CA ASN A 14 20.50 -2.66 1.86
C ASN A 14 21.71 -3.60 1.98
N CYS A 15 22.90 -3.04 1.73
CA CYS A 15 24.17 -3.76 1.82
C CYS A 15 24.57 -4.14 3.26
N SER A 16 23.87 -3.63 4.27
CA SER A 16 24.07 -4.02 5.67
C SER A 16 23.34 -5.30 6.04
N LYS A 17 22.47 -5.83 5.17
CA LYS A 17 21.83 -7.13 5.38
C LYS A 17 22.87 -8.26 5.24
N PRO A 18 22.79 -9.31 6.07
CA PRO A 18 23.65 -10.47 5.93
C PRO A 18 23.45 -11.11 4.56
N ASP A 19 24.54 -11.49 3.90
CA ASP A 19 24.46 -12.24 2.65
C ASP A 19 23.88 -13.63 2.95
N VAL A 20 22.70 -13.90 2.39
CA VAL A 20 22.02 -15.18 2.52
C VAL A 20 21.99 -15.87 1.16
N PRO A 21 22.14 -17.20 1.11
CA PRO A 21 22.00 -17.96 -0.13
C PRO A 21 20.65 -17.67 -0.81
N ASN A 22 20.66 -17.62 -2.14
CA ASN A 22 19.50 -17.30 -2.96
C ASN A 22 18.25 -18.17 -2.68
N TRP A 23 18.44 -19.45 -2.35
CA TRP A 23 17.33 -20.37 -2.03
C TRP A 23 16.58 -20.01 -0.74
N ARG A 24 17.16 -19.18 0.14
CA ARG A 24 16.50 -18.62 1.33
C ARG A 24 15.80 -17.29 1.07
N LEU A 25 15.99 -16.68 -0.10
CA LEU A 25 15.33 -15.44 -0.45
C LEU A 25 13.89 -15.73 -0.88
N SER A 26 12.99 -14.79 -0.58
CA SER A 26 11.69 -14.79 -1.23
C SER A 26 11.91 -14.63 -2.74
N PRO A 27 11.19 -15.35 -3.61
CA PRO A 27 11.24 -15.11 -5.06
C PRO A 27 10.85 -13.67 -5.45
N ALA A 28 10.29 -12.93 -4.49
CA ALA A 28 9.92 -11.53 -4.63
C ALA A 28 11.09 -10.53 -4.55
N TYR A 29 12.26 -10.96 -4.07
CA TYR A 29 13.39 -10.07 -3.78
C TYR A 29 14.70 -10.62 -4.31
N GLU A 30 15.51 -9.74 -4.88
CA GLU A 30 16.91 -9.99 -5.16
C GLU A 30 17.77 -9.90 -3.89
N ARG A 31 19.03 -10.31 -4.01
CA ARG A 31 19.99 -10.25 -2.90
C ARG A 31 20.18 -8.81 -2.45
N PHE A 32 20.14 -8.58 -1.14
CA PHE A 32 20.20 -7.26 -0.49
C PHE A 32 19.03 -6.32 -0.81
N GLU A 33 18.10 -6.71 -1.69
CA GLU A 33 16.93 -5.91 -1.99
C GLU A 33 16.03 -5.82 -0.74
N THR A 34 15.50 -4.63 -0.53
CA THR A 34 14.63 -4.31 0.59
C THR A 34 13.51 -3.42 0.10
N GLU A 35 12.34 -3.60 0.68
CA GLU A 35 11.14 -2.84 0.38
C GLU A 35 10.71 -2.08 1.64
N CYS A 36 10.34 -0.81 1.48
CA CYS A 36 9.75 -0.01 2.55
C CYS A 36 8.35 -0.52 2.91
N ARG A 37 7.84 -0.18 4.09
CA ARG A 37 6.48 -0.55 4.47
C ARG A 37 5.50 0.43 3.83
N PHE A 38 4.51 -0.04 3.11
CA PHE A 38 3.45 0.83 2.59
C PHE A 38 2.78 1.63 3.73
N PRO A 39 2.54 2.95 3.58
CA PRO A 39 2.74 3.78 2.37
C PRO A 39 4.10 4.50 2.28
N GLU A 40 5.10 4.08 3.06
CA GLU A 40 6.45 4.64 3.03
C GLU A 40 7.20 4.31 1.74
N VAL A 41 8.09 5.21 1.35
CA VAL A 41 8.99 5.09 0.21
C VAL A 41 10.42 5.41 0.66
N PHE A 42 11.43 5.03 -0.12
CA PHE A 42 12.82 5.20 0.25
C PHE A 42 13.31 6.62 -0.08
N ASP A 43 13.88 7.31 0.91
CA ASP A 43 14.56 8.58 0.72
C ASP A 43 16.05 8.32 0.47
N SER A 44 16.50 8.64 -0.74
CA SER A 44 17.89 8.44 -1.17
C SER A 44 18.90 9.40 -0.54
N VAL A 45 18.45 10.52 0.02
CA VAL A 45 19.31 11.51 0.69
C VAL A 45 19.55 11.11 2.14
N LYS A 46 18.49 10.69 2.85
CA LYS A 46 18.55 10.25 4.25
C LYS A 46 18.95 8.79 4.41
N ASN A 47 18.84 7.99 3.34
CA ASN A 47 19.03 6.54 3.33
C ASN A 47 18.07 5.81 4.29
N GLU A 48 16.81 6.24 4.35
CA GLU A 48 15.79 5.62 5.19
C GLU A 48 14.42 5.59 4.50
N CYS A 49 13.54 4.72 4.96
CA CYS A 49 12.14 4.76 4.55
C CYS A 49 11.43 5.90 5.26
N THR A 50 10.69 6.71 4.51
CA THR A 50 9.91 7.83 5.04
C THR A 50 8.61 8.00 4.28
N THR A 51 7.78 8.94 4.70
CA THR A 51 6.51 9.24 4.03
C THR A 51 6.75 9.70 2.59
N HIS A 52 5.83 9.36 1.68
CA HIS A 52 5.88 9.81 0.28
C HIS A 52 5.92 11.34 0.13
N LYS A 53 5.40 12.08 1.12
CA LYS A 53 5.43 13.54 1.17
C LYS A 53 6.82 14.14 1.36
N GLN A 54 7.73 13.38 1.98
CA GLN A 54 9.04 13.88 2.39
C GLN A 54 10.19 13.29 1.58
N ALA A 55 9.98 12.14 0.94
CA ALA A 55 11.05 11.38 0.35
C ALA A 55 11.58 11.98 -0.96
N THR A 56 12.90 11.99 -1.10
CA THR A 56 13.57 12.24 -2.39
C THR A 56 13.85 10.92 -3.12
N CYS A 57 13.10 10.66 -4.18
CA CYS A 57 13.23 9.47 -5.00
C CYS A 57 14.03 9.77 -6.28
N VAL A 58 15.18 9.09 -6.48
CA VAL A 58 16.09 9.37 -7.61
C VAL A 58 15.80 8.42 -8.77
N GLY A 59 15.56 8.98 -9.96
CA GLY A 59 15.52 8.23 -11.22
C GLY A 59 14.21 7.50 -11.56
N ILE A 60 13.12 7.76 -10.82
CA ILE A 60 11.84 7.05 -10.96
C ILE A 60 10.68 8.04 -11.05
N SER A 61 9.75 7.82 -11.98
CA SER A 61 8.73 8.81 -12.37
C SER A 61 7.48 8.88 -11.49
N LYS A 62 7.27 7.95 -10.54
CA LYS A 62 6.27 8.02 -9.46
C LYS A 62 6.40 6.77 -8.58
N ALA A 63 6.16 6.91 -7.28
CA ALA A 63 5.92 5.75 -6.42
C ALA A 63 4.55 5.15 -6.76
N ASP A 64 4.45 3.83 -6.90
CA ASP A 64 3.15 3.18 -6.98
C ASP A 64 2.41 3.45 -5.67
N LYS A 65 1.16 3.93 -5.75
CA LYS A 65 0.41 4.36 -4.56
C LYS A 65 -0.56 3.30 -4.07
N PHE A 66 -0.66 2.20 -4.80
CA PHE A 66 -1.48 1.08 -4.43
C PHE A 66 -0.69 0.05 -3.59
N GLU A 67 -1.26 -0.36 -2.46
CA GLU A 67 -0.55 -1.25 -1.52
C GLU A 67 -0.20 -2.62 -2.12
N CYS A 68 -0.87 -3.04 -3.19
CA CYS A 68 -0.60 -4.32 -3.84
C CYS A 68 0.61 -4.32 -4.76
N ASP A 69 1.20 -3.17 -5.04
CA ASP A 69 2.47 -3.06 -5.76
C ASP A 69 3.67 -3.39 -4.87
N TYR A 70 3.49 -3.28 -3.55
CA TYR A 70 4.44 -3.74 -2.56
C TYR A 70 4.40 -5.26 -2.49
N MET A 71 5.53 -5.89 -2.80
CA MET A 71 5.64 -7.34 -2.90
C MET A 71 5.34 -8.04 -1.58
N TYR A 72 5.70 -7.48 -0.44
CA TYR A 72 5.38 -8.13 0.84
C TYR A 72 3.87 -8.19 1.12
N LYS A 73 3.05 -7.33 0.48
CA LYS A 73 1.59 -7.30 0.62
C LYS A 73 0.88 -8.32 -0.28
N ARG A 74 1.59 -8.86 -1.29
CA ARG A 74 1.11 -9.91 -2.19
C ARG A 74 1.12 -11.26 -1.49
N CYS A 75 0.28 -12.16 -1.98
CA CYS A 75 0.25 -13.52 -1.51
C CYS A 75 1.11 -14.44 -2.35
N TRP A 76 2.04 -15.11 -1.68
CA TRP A 76 3.07 -15.96 -2.29
C TRP A 76 2.77 -17.46 -2.19
N ARG A 77 1.87 -17.85 -1.28
CA ARG A 77 1.46 -19.25 -1.06
C ARG A 77 -0.04 -19.30 -0.74
N GLN A 78 -0.70 -20.35 -1.23
CA GLN A 78 -2.12 -20.62 -0.99
C GLN A 78 -2.30 -21.52 0.26
N PRO A 79 -3.44 -21.42 0.97
CA PRO A 79 -4.61 -20.59 0.70
C PRO A 79 -4.42 -19.12 1.15
N CYS A 80 -4.60 -18.17 0.23
CA CYS A 80 -4.64 -16.75 0.53
C CYS A 80 -5.51 -15.97 -0.47
N MET A 81 -6.33 -15.03 0.02
CA MET A 81 -7.04 -14.03 -0.77
C MET A 81 -6.08 -13.01 -1.40
N SER A 82 -6.21 -12.75 -2.70
CA SER A 82 -5.26 -11.86 -3.39
C SER A 82 -5.34 -10.44 -2.82
N CYS A 83 -4.21 -9.72 -2.83
CA CYS A 83 -4.18 -8.32 -2.39
C CYS A 83 -5.18 -7.48 -3.19
N TYR A 84 -5.22 -7.67 -4.50
CA TYR A 84 -6.09 -6.95 -5.43
C TYR A 84 -7.59 -7.12 -5.14
N GLU A 85 -8.00 -8.22 -4.51
CA GLU A 85 -9.38 -8.45 -4.09
C GLU A 85 -9.70 -7.80 -2.74
N ARG A 86 -8.74 -7.79 -1.81
CA ARG A 86 -8.95 -7.29 -0.43
C ARG A 86 -8.67 -5.79 -0.28
N ALA A 87 -7.80 -5.22 -1.11
CA ALA A 87 -7.31 -3.86 -0.95
C ALA A 87 -8.19 -2.84 -1.67
N VAL A 88 -8.20 -1.61 -1.17
CA VAL A 88 -8.81 -0.47 -1.87
C VAL A 88 -7.70 0.30 -2.58
N ASN A 89 -7.92 0.60 -3.87
CA ASN A 89 -7.02 1.46 -4.64
C ASN A 89 -7.50 2.93 -4.56
N CYS A 90 -6.73 3.77 -3.87
CA CYS A 90 -7.02 5.19 -3.72
C CYS A 90 -6.45 6.05 -4.86
N GLU A 91 -5.71 5.52 -5.83
CA GLU A 91 -5.01 6.33 -6.85
C GLU A 91 -5.93 7.23 -7.67
N GLN A 92 -7.16 6.77 -7.92
CA GLN A 92 -8.16 7.48 -8.70
C GLN A 92 -9.28 8.07 -7.81
N LEU A 93 -9.09 8.05 -6.49
CA LEU A 93 -10.05 8.56 -5.52
C LEU A 93 -9.56 9.90 -4.97
N PRO A 94 -10.44 10.91 -4.79
CA PRO A 94 -10.08 12.14 -4.10
C PRO A 94 -9.75 11.87 -2.63
N ASP A 95 -9.09 12.80 -1.97
CA ASP A 95 -8.81 12.69 -0.54
C ASP A 95 -10.10 12.61 0.29
N GLY A 96 -10.05 11.84 1.39
CA GLY A 96 -11.19 11.66 2.31
C GLY A 96 -11.62 10.21 2.46
N TYR A 97 -12.86 10.00 2.90
CA TYR A 97 -13.38 8.66 3.23
C TYR A 97 -14.11 8.00 2.05
N HIS A 98 -13.80 6.74 1.78
CA HIS A 98 -14.38 5.96 0.67
C HIS A 98 -14.86 4.61 1.15
N ALA A 99 -15.98 4.16 0.58
CA ALA A 99 -16.48 2.82 0.84
C ALA A 99 -15.44 1.78 0.42
N HIS A 100 -15.37 0.67 1.16
CA HIS A 100 -14.50 -0.43 0.78
C HIS A 100 -14.99 -1.10 -0.50
N THR A 101 -14.22 -1.03 -1.59
CA THR A 101 -14.62 -1.52 -2.92
C THR A 101 -14.95 -3.02 -2.93
N GLY A 102 -14.16 -3.84 -2.23
CA GLY A 102 -14.44 -5.28 -2.07
C GLY A 102 -15.53 -5.64 -1.05
N ARG A 103 -16.12 -4.66 -0.36
CA ARG A 103 -17.16 -4.86 0.67
C ARG A 103 -18.24 -3.77 0.59
N PRO A 104 -18.96 -3.67 -0.54
CA PRO A 104 -20.01 -2.67 -0.69
C PRO A 104 -21.12 -2.89 0.34
N ASN A 105 -21.83 -1.82 0.69
CA ASN A 105 -22.94 -1.85 1.66
C ASN A 105 -22.56 -2.48 3.02
N SER A 106 -21.32 -2.30 3.44
CA SER A 106 -20.77 -2.83 4.68
C SER A 106 -20.31 -1.68 5.60
N PRO A 107 -19.99 -1.94 6.87
CA PRO A 107 -19.42 -0.92 7.75
C PRO A 107 -17.96 -0.58 7.40
N TYR A 108 -17.34 -1.26 6.43
CA TYR A 108 -15.92 -1.08 6.09
C TYR A 108 -15.73 0.08 5.11
N TYR A 109 -14.77 0.94 5.43
CA TYR A 109 -14.38 2.08 4.60
C TYR A 109 -12.90 2.36 4.77
N VAL A 110 -12.36 3.21 3.90
CA VAL A 110 -10.95 3.60 3.92
C VAL A 110 -10.82 5.12 3.93
N ARG A 111 -9.68 5.59 4.41
CA ARG A 111 -9.26 6.98 4.22
C ARG A 111 -8.19 7.03 3.12
N CYS A 112 -8.44 7.84 2.10
CA CYS A 112 -7.51 8.12 1.02
C CYS A 112 -6.83 9.47 1.25
N GLU A 113 -5.52 9.55 0.97
CA GLU A 113 -4.74 10.78 1.06
C GLU A 113 -3.61 10.75 0.01
N ASP A 114 -3.55 11.76 -0.86
CA ASP A 114 -2.64 11.84 -2.02
C ASP A 114 -2.68 10.61 -2.93
N GLY A 115 -3.82 9.93 -3.01
CA GLY A 115 -3.96 8.68 -3.76
C GLY A 115 -3.47 7.42 -3.04
N TYR A 116 -3.03 7.51 -1.78
CA TYR A 116 -2.67 6.36 -0.94
C TYR A 116 -3.81 5.96 -0.02
N THR A 117 -3.94 4.65 0.23
CA THR A 117 -4.82 4.09 1.27
C THR A 117 -4.13 4.19 2.62
N VAL A 118 -4.39 5.26 3.38
CA VAL A 118 -3.67 5.51 4.63
C VAL A 118 -4.24 4.72 5.81
N GLU A 119 -5.56 4.47 5.82
CA GLU A 119 -6.22 3.73 6.90
C GLU A 119 -7.39 2.89 6.41
N TYR A 120 -7.55 1.70 7.01
CA TYR A 120 -8.75 0.89 6.93
C TYR A 120 -9.57 1.07 8.22
N LEU A 121 -10.84 1.41 8.06
CA LEU A 121 -11.72 1.81 9.14
C LEU A 121 -13.01 0.99 9.12
N THR A 122 -13.74 1.03 10.23
CA THR A 122 -15.03 0.34 10.37
C THR A 122 -15.99 1.22 11.16
N CYS A 123 -17.22 1.35 10.70
CA CYS A 123 -18.26 2.06 11.42
C CYS A 123 -18.49 1.42 12.80
N LYS A 124 -18.67 2.25 13.81
CA LYS A 124 -18.94 1.79 15.18
C LYS A 124 -20.47 1.67 15.33
N GLN A 125 -20.96 0.54 15.86
CA GLN A 125 -22.37 0.15 16.12
C GLN A 125 -22.96 -0.89 15.14
N PRO A 126 -23.88 -1.76 15.62
CA PRO A 126 -24.62 -2.68 14.76
C PRO A 126 -25.56 -1.90 13.83
N LYS A 127 -25.87 -2.48 12.66
CA LYS A 127 -26.82 -1.92 11.67
C LYS A 127 -26.37 -0.59 11.02
N ILE A 128 -25.09 -0.26 11.12
CA ILE A 128 -24.48 0.88 10.45
C ILE A 128 -23.68 0.40 9.24
N ILE A 129 -23.80 1.09 8.11
CA ILE A 129 -22.95 0.92 6.94
C ILE A 129 -22.26 2.23 6.58
N PHE A 130 -21.18 2.19 5.82
CA PHE A 130 -20.60 3.39 5.25
C PHE A 130 -21.31 3.77 3.94
N SER A 131 -21.94 4.94 3.89
CA SER A 131 -22.55 5.47 2.67
C SER A 131 -21.49 6.12 1.79
N ALA A 132 -21.25 5.57 0.60
CA ALA A 132 -20.34 6.16 -0.38
C ALA A 132 -20.80 7.54 -0.86
N THR A 133 -22.12 7.76 -0.90
CA THR A 133 -22.73 9.03 -1.32
C THR A 133 -22.58 10.11 -0.27
N ARG A 134 -22.88 9.79 1.00
CA ARG A 134 -22.83 10.76 2.10
C ARG A 134 -21.45 10.88 2.74
N ARG A 135 -20.53 9.96 2.42
CA ARG A 135 -19.16 9.90 2.95
C ARG A 135 -19.10 9.72 4.47
N GLU A 136 -20.10 9.05 5.03
CA GLU A 136 -20.25 8.86 6.48
C GLU A 136 -20.92 7.52 6.83
N CYS A 137 -20.82 7.15 8.09
CA CYS A 137 -21.50 6.01 8.66
C CYS A 137 -22.98 6.32 8.90
N VAL A 138 -23.88 5.58 8.26
CA VAL A 138 -25.34 5.74 8.37
C VAL A 138 -26.01 4.44 8.75
N HIS A 139 -27.22 4.55 9.30
CA HIS A 139 -28.05 3.37 9.50
C HIS A 139 -28.42 2.74 8.14
N TYR A 140 -28.47 1.41 8.05
CA TYR A 140 -28.74 0.71 6.77
C TYR A 140 -30.06 1.06 6.09
N TYR A 141 -31.02 1.63 6.82
CA TYR A 141 -32.29 2.11 6.29
C TYR A 141 -32.25 3.54 5.73
N SER A 142 -31.11 4.22 5.88
CA SER A 142 -30.93 5.64 5.54
C SER A 142 -29.97 5.84 4.36
N VAL A 143 -29.64 4.76 3.66
CA VAL A 143 -28.65 4.69 2.58
C VAL A 143 -29.19 5.34 1.33
#